data_AF-A0A842PHH9-F1
#
_entry.id   AF-A0A842PHH9-F1
#
_cell.length_a   1.000
_cell.length_b   1.000
_cell.length_c   1.000
_cell.angle_alpha   90.00
_cell.angle_beta   90.00
_cell.angle_gamma   90.00
#
_symmetry.space_group_name_H-M   'P 1'
#
loop_
_entity.id
_entity.type
_entity.pdbx_description
1 polymer ?
#
loop_
_entity_poly.entity_id
_entity_poly.type
_entity_poly.pdbx_seq_one_letter_code
_entity_poly.pdbx_strand_id
1 'polypeptide(L)'
;MSEEAIKELKAKRDAAIQVQDEKWQREIEQLEQRVEEHTDLDIGNGVKIAIYTRLNEKRKKHYVRLIKELQSLGTRKEVDTGEFDEKGMEIKKWKIVLSESDEKRGEEIGYEIIEFATLNPMFTVTWFKDNPDKFALEDLLNNIVMYYNLQAIRWTEQAVGTKSFRTKPGGTKLR
;
A
#
# COMPACT_ATOMS: atom_id res chain seq x y z
N MET A 1 48.14 15.19 -28.16
CA MET A 1 47.71 14.21 -27.13
C MET A 1 47.39 12.91 -27.84
N SER A 2 47.85 11.76 -27.33
CA SER A 2 47.57 10.46 -27.95
C SER A 2 46.09 10.06 -27.75
N GLU A 3 45.56 9.24 -28.66
CA GLU A 3 44.20 8.69 -28.53
C GLU A 3 44.02 7.91 -27.22
N GLU A 4 45.08 7.24 -26.76
CA GLU A 4 45.11 6.53 -25.48
C GLU A 4 44.92 7.49 -24.29
N ALA A 5 45.59 8.65 -24.30
CA ALA A 5 45.41 9.66 -23.25
C ALA A 5 43.99 10.23 -23.23
N ILE A 6 43.35 10.39 -24.40
CA ILE A 6 41.95 10.84 -24.51
C ILE A 6 40.99 9.77 -23.96
N LYS A 7 41.25 8.49 -24.25
CA LYS A 7 40.45 7.36 -23.76
C LYS A 7 40.55 7.21 -22.25
N GLU A 8 41.74 7.37 -21.69
CA GLU A 8 41.98 7.29 -20.26
C GLU A 8 41.32 8.46 -19.50
N LEU A 9 41.36 9.67 -20.06
CA LEU A 9 40.67 10.84 -19.49
C LEU A 9 39.15 10.69 -19.51
N LYS A 10 38.57 10.10 -20.57
CA LYS A 10 37.13 9.80 -20.63
C LYS A 10 36.73 8.78 -19.57
N ALA A 11 37.48 7.68 -19.44
CA ALA A 11 37.21 6.67 -18.42
C ALA A 11 37.27 7.23 -17.00
N LYS A 12 38.26 8.09 -16.70
CA LYS A 12 38.36 8.78 -15.40
C LYS A 12 37.19 9.73 -15.14
N ARG A 13 36.75 10.46 -16.16
CA ARG A 13 35.57 11.34 -16.08
C ARG A 13 34.30 10.53 -15.83
N ASP A 14 34.09 9.45 -16.58
CA ASP A 14 32.86 8.64 -16.47
C ASP A 14 32.79 7.94 -15.11
N ALA A 15 33.92 7.45 -14.60
CA ALA A 15 34.00 6.90 -13.24
C ALA A 15 33.69 7.97 -12.16
N ALA A 16 34.19 9.20 -12.33
CA ALA A 16 33.89 10.29 -11.40
C ALA A 16 32.41 10.70 -11.42
N ILE A 17 31.79 10.72 -12.61
CA ILE A 17 30.35 10.97 -12.76
C ILE A 17 29.55 9.87 -12.06
N GLN A 18 29.90 8.60 -12.27
CA GLN A 18 29.20 7.48 -11.66
C GLN A 18 29.25 7.51 -10.12
N VAL A 19 30.42 7.81 -9.54
CA VAL A 19 30.56 7.97 -8.07
C VAL A 19 29.71 9.13 -7.55
N GLN A 20 29.63 10.21 -8.32
CA GLN A 20 28.82 11.36 -7.96
C GLN A 20 27.31 11.05 -8.06
N ASP A 21 26.88 10.35 -9.10
CA ASP A 21 25.49 9.90 -9.29
C ASP A 21 25.06 8.95 -8.16
N GLU A 22 25.92 8.01 -7.76
CA GLU A 22 25.65 7.12 -6.62
C GLU A 22 25.51 7.88 -5.30
N LYS A 23 26.34 8.91 -5.09
CA LYS A 23 26.23 9.79 -3.91
C LYS A 23 24.90 10.55 -3.91
N TRP A 24 24.54 11.15 -5.05
CA TRP A 24 23.27 11.87 -5.19
C TRP A 24 22.07 10.95 -5.03
N GLN A 25 22.11 9.71 -5.56
CA GLN A 25 21.03 8.75 -5.36
C GLN A 25 20.83 8.39 -3.88
N ARG A 26 21.91 8.17 -3.12
CA ARG A 26 21.80 7.95 -1.68
C ARG A 26 21.25 9.16 -0.93
N GLU A 27 21.65 10.36 -1.34
CA GLU A 27 21.19 11.60 -0.72
C GLU A 27 19.70 11.85 -1.01
N ILE A 28 19.25 11.54 -2.24
CA ILE A 28 17.83 11.54 -2.61
C ILE A 28 17.06 10.50 -1.79
N GLU A 29 17.55 9.27 -1.67
CA GLU A 29 16.89 8.22 -0.87
C GLU A 29 16.75 8.60 0.61
N GLN A 30 17.77 9.24 1.18
CA GLN A 30 17.72 9.77 2.55
C GLN A 30 16.76 10.95 2.70
N LEU A 31 16.69 11.83 1.69
CA LEU A 31 15.75 12.96 1.68
C LEU A 31 14.30 12.49 1.50
N GLU A 32 14.06 11.49 0.65
CA GLU A 32 12.75 10.85 0.49
C GLU A 32 12.27 10.20 1.80
N GLN A 33 13.17 9.60 2.57
CA GLN A 33 12.87 9.09 3.92
C GLN A 33 12.55 10.21 4.93
N ARG A 34 13.18 11.39 4.79
CA ARG A 34 12.99 12.54 5.70
C ARG A 34 11.75 13.38 5.37
N VAL A 35 11.16 13.23 4.18
CA VAL A 35 9.94 13.91 3.71
C VAL A 35 8.72 12.99 3.81
N GLU A 36 8.78 11.94 4.63
CA GLU A 36 7.59 11.13 4.92
C GLU A 36 6.67 11.89 5.90
N GLU A 37 5.73 12.64 5.32
CA GLU A 37 4.62 13.27 6.03
C GLU A 37 3.83 12.20 6.81
N HIS A 38 3.38 12.57 8.01
CA HIS A 38 2.61 11.70 8.87
C HIS A 38 1.41 12.42 9.47
N THR A 39 0.44 11.64 9.91
CA THR A 39 -0.74 12.14 10.62
C THR A 39 -1.06 11.19 11.76
N ASP A 40 -1.74 11.72 12.77
CA ASP A 40 -2.33 10.91 13.81
C ASP A 40 -3.68 10.37 13.32
N LEU A 41 -3.80 9.05 13.27
CA LEU A 41 -5.05 8.34 13.03
C LEU A 41 -5.67 7.96 14.38
N ASP A 42 -6.89 8.41 14.63
CA ASP A 42 -7.68 7.97 15.78
C ASP A 42 -8.22 6.57 15.48
N ILE A 43 -7.89 5.62 16.35
CA ILE A 43 -8.33 4.21 16.23
C ILE A 43 -9.46 3.88 17.22
N GLY A 44 -10.05 4.90 17.85
CA GLY A 44 -11.10 4.76 18.85
C GLY A 44 -10.58 4.86 20.28
N ASN A 45 -11.50 5.06 21.23
CA ASN A 45 -11.22 5.19 22.67
C ASN A 45 -10.19 6.28 23.02
N GLY A 46 -10.02 7.30 22.17
CA GLY A 46 -9.04 8.37 22.36
C GLY A 46 -7.59 7.95 22.09
N VAL A 47 -7.37 6.75 21.55
CA VAL A 47 -6.03 6.27 21.18
C VAL A 47 -5.72 6.73 19.76
N LYS A 48 -4.56 7.35 19.60
CA LYS A 48 -4.06 7.82 18.31
C LYS A 48 -2.77 7.09 17.95
N ILE A 49 -2.64 6.72 16.69
CA ILE A 49 -1.42 6.13 16.13
C ILE A 49 -0.88 7.03 15.02
N ALA A 50 0.42 7.29 15.05
CA ALA A 50 1.07 8.01 13.96
C ALA A 50 1.21 7.07 12.75
N ILE A 51 0.69 7.50 11.60
CA ILE A 51 0.75 6.76 10.35
C ILE A 51 1.37 7.63 9.25
N TYR A 52 2.03 6.98 8.29
CA TYR A 52 2.54 7.65 7.11
C TYR A 52 1.38 8.14 6.23
N THR A 53 1.34 9.43 5.89
CA THR A 53 0.30 9.97 4.97
C THR A 53 0.57 9.54 3.54
N ARG A 54 1.84 9.30 3.21
CA ARG A 54 2.31 8.81 1.91
C ARG A 54 3.33 7.72 2.09
N LEU A 55 3.12 6.63 1.38
CA LEU A 55 4.08 5.55 1.26
C LEU A 55 5.02 5.85 0.11
N ASN A 56 6.33 5.74 0.34
CA ASN A 56 7.30 5.78 -0.75
C ASN A 56 7.07 4.62 -1.75
N GLU A 57 7.68 4.67 -2.93
CA GLU A 57 7.33 3.74 -4.00
C GLU A 57 7.66 2.28 -3.68
N LYS A 58 8.81 2.02 -3.03
CA LYS A 58 9.19 0.68 -2.55
C LYS A 58 8.13 0.15 -1.58
N ARG A 59 7.72 1.01 -0.65
CA ARG A 59 6.73 0.72 0.35
C ARG A 59 5.37 0.42 -0.30
N LYS A 60 4.91 1.28 -1.20
CA LYS A 60 3.66 1.10 -1.95
C LYS A 60 3.61 -0.22 -2.71
N LYS A 61 4.70 -0.62 -3.38
CA LYS A 61 4.80 -1.92 -4.08
C LYS A 61 4.64 -3.09 -3.11
N HIS A 62 5.25 -2.99 -1.94
CA HIS A 62 5.13 -4.00 -0.89
C HIS A 62 3.70 -4.09 -0.35
N TYR A 63 3.08 -2.96 -0.01
CA TYR A 63 1.67 -2.89 0.43
C TYR A 63 0.71 -3.51 -0.60
N VAL A 64 0.84 -3.15 -1.87
CA VAL A 64 -0.01 -3.71 -2.95
C VAL A 64 0.16 -5.23 -3.07
N ARG A 65 1.38 -5.75 -2.87
CA ARG A 65 1.65 -7.19 -2.87
C ARG A 65 0.91 -7.88 -1.72
N LEU A 66 0.98 -7.33 -0.52
CA LEU A 66 0.30 -7.85 0.67
C LEU A 66 -1.22 -7.88 0.50
N ILE A 67 -1.81 -6.81 -0.02
CA ILE A 67 -3.26 -6.76 -0.28
C ILE A 67 -3.68 -7.81 -1.32
N LYS A 68 -2.89 -8.00 -2.39
CA LYS A 68 -3.17 -9.04 -3.39
C LYS A 68 -3.07 -10.44 -2.81
N GLU A 69 -2.07 -10.67 -1.97
CA GLU A 69 -1.90 -11.95 -1.26
C GLU A 69 -3.10 -12.21 -0.36
N LEU A 70 -3.51 -11.24 0.46
CA LEU A 70 -4.69 -11.31 1.31
C LEU A 70 -5.97 -11.61 0.51
N GLN A 71 -6.15 -10.96 -0.64
CA GLN A 71 -7.28 -11.19 -1.55
C GLN A 71 -7.26 -12.57 -2.22
N SER A 72 -6.08 -13.19 -2.32
CA SER A 72 -5.91 -14.53 -2.89
C SER A 72 -6.08 -15.65 -1.86
N LEU A 73 -6.15 -15.31 -0.56
CA LEU A 73 -6.36 -16.29 0.49
C LEU A 73 -7.78 -16.84 0.47
N GLY A 74 -7.87 -18.13 0.79
CA GLY A 74 -9.11 -18.86 0.89
C GLY A 74 -9.66 -19.30 -0.46
N THR A 75 -10.63 -20.21 -0.39
CA THR A 75 -11.32 -20.73 -1.56
C THR A 75 -12.75 -20.22 -1.57
N ARG A 76 -13.20 -19.69 -2.70
CA ARG A 76 -14.59 -19.30 -2.87
C ARG A 76 -15.44 -20.56 -3.00
N LYS A 77 -16.30 -20.81 -2.02
CA LYS A 77 -17.24 -21.94 -2.03
C LYS A 77 -18.66 -21.42 -2.09
N GLU A 78 -19.48 -22.10 -2.89
CA GLU A 78 -20.93 -21.91 -2.86
C GLU A 78 -21.45 -22.56 -1.58
N VAL A 79 -22.29 -21.83 -0.85
CA VAL A 79 -22.88 -22.29 0.40
C VAL A 79 -24.39 -22.22 0.25
N ASP A 80 -25.04 -23.34 0.52
CA ASP A 80 -26.48 -23.43 0.59
C ASP A 80 -26.95 -22.67 1.83
N THR A 81 -27.83 -21.71 1.61
CA THR A 81 -28.31 -20.82 2.68
C THR A 81 -29.56 -21.36 3.37
N GLY A 82 -30.24 -22.34 2.76
CA GLY A 82 -31.58 -22.76 3.14
C GLY A 82 -32.65 -21.68 2.90
N GLU A 83 -32.30 -20.56 2.28
CA GLU A 83 -33.23 -19.48 1.90
C GLU A 83 -33.69 -19.70 0.46
N PHE A 84 -34.97 -19.46 0.20
CA PHE A 84 -35.57 -19.52 -1.13
C PHE A 84 -36.04 -18.13 -1.55
N ASP A 85 -35.86 -17.79 -2.83
CA ASP A 85 -36.35 -16.55 -3.39
C ASP A 85 -37.88 -16.55 -3.56
N GLU A 86 -38.44 -15.41 -3.97
CA GLU A 86 -39.88 -15.24 -4.20
C GLU A 86 -40.47 -16.21 -5.25
N LYS A 87 -39.62 -16.89 -6.02
CA LYS A 87 -39.98 -17.87 -7.05
C LYS A 87 -39.75 -19.32 -6.59
N GLY A 88 -39.37 -19.52 -5.33
CA GLY A 88 -39.09 -20.84 -4.76
C GLY A 88 -37.76 -21.45 -5.22
N MET A 89 -36.84 -20.65 -5.79
CA MET A 89 -35.49 -21.10 -6.10
C MET A 89 -34.55 -20.89 -4.91
N GLU A 90 -33.72 -21.87 -4.63
CA GLU A 90 -32.74 -21.79 -3.55
C GLU A 90 -31.70 -20.70 -3.81
N ILE A 91 -31.50 -19.83 -2.82
CA ILE A 91 -30.53 -18.74 -2.85
C ILE A 91 -29.16 -19.30 -2.50
N LYS A 92 -28.30 -19.38 -3.51
CA LYS A 92 -26.88 -19.72 -3.33
C LYS A 92 -26.07 -18.48 -3.00
N LYS A 93 -25.37 -18.48 -1.84
CA LYS A 93 -24.42 -17.42 -1.46
C LYS A 93 -23.00 -17.95 -1.58
N TRP A 94 -22.11 -17.12 -2.12
CA TRP A 94 -20.69 -17.43 -2.15
C TRP A 94 -20.02 -16.97 -0.86
N LYS A 95 -19.32 -17.87 -0.17
CA LYS A 95 -18.51 -17.55 0.99
C LYS A 95 -17.04 -17.85 0.71
N ILE A 96 -16.15 -17.03 1.21
CA ILE A 96 -14.72 -17.35 1.27
C ILE A 96 -14.53 -18.29 2.45
N VAL A 97 -13.96 -19.47 2.19
CA VAL A 97 -13.58 -20.44 3.21
C VAL A 97 -12.07 -20.45 3.29
N LEU A 98 -11.54 -20.13 4.47
CA LEU A 98 -10.12 -20.13 4.75
C LEU A 98 -9.74 -21.49 5.38
N SER A 99 -8.57 -22.00 5.03
CA SER A 99 -7.94 -23.06 5.82
C SER A 99 -7.27 -22.46 7.06
N GLU A 100 -6.97 -23.25 8.10
CA GLU A 100 -6.26 -22.76 9.28
C GLU A 100 -4.90 -22.10 8.93
N SER A 101 -4.23 -22.61 7.88
CA SER A 101 -3.01 -21.99 7.36
C SER A 101 -3.26 -20.65 6.67
N ASP A 102 -4.37 -20.52 5.95
CA ASP A 102 -4.73 -19.25 5.31
C ASP A 102 -5.18 -18.21 6.34
N GLU A 103 -5.89 -18.63 7.40
CA GLU A 103 -6.26 -17.75 8.51
C GLU A 103 -5.03 -17.17 9.19
N LYS A 104 -4.07 -18.02 9.57
CA LYS A 104 -2.79 -17.58 10.16
C LYS A 104 -2.03 -16.65 9.22
N ARG A 105 -1.97 -16.97 7.92
CA ARG A 105 -1.27 -16.11 6.97
C ARG A 105 -1.97 -14.77 6.78
N GLY A 106 -3.30 -14.76 6.75
CA GLY A 106 -4.10 -13.53 6.71
C GLY A 106 -3.83 -12.63 7.91
N GLU A 107 -3.72 -13.23 9.10
CA GLU A 107 -3.36 -12.55 10.34
C GLU A 107 -1.96 -11.92 10.26
N GLU A 108 -0.96 -12.69 9.81
CA GLU A 108 0.41 -12.20 9.63
C GLU A 108 0.51 -11.05 8.62
N ILE A 109 -0.17 -11.17 7.47
CA ILE A 109 -0.26 -10.08 6.49
C ILE A 109 -0.88 -8.85 7.13
N GLY A 110 -1.87 -9.03 8.00
CA GLY A 110 -2.48 -7.95 8.75
C GLY A 110 -1.45 -7.19 9.59
N TYR A 111 -0.65 -7.91 10.39
CA TYR A 111 0.42 -7.32 11.17
C TYR A 111 1.49 -6.64 10.31
N GLU A 112 1.87 -7.23 9.17
CA GLU A 112 2.84 -6.64 8.24
C GLU A 112 2.33 -5.30 7.68
N ILE A 113 1.03 -5.20 7.36
CA ILE A 113 0.40 -3.96 6.90
C ILE A 113 0.46 -2.88 8.00
N ILE A 114 0.21 -3.24 9.26
CA ILE A 114 0.23 -2.30 10.39
C ILE A 114 1.65 -1.80 10.66
N GLU A 115 2.62 -2.71 10.80
CA GLU A 115 4.02 -2.35 11.06
C GLU A 115 4.53 -1.37 10.01
N PHE A 116 4.17 -1.64 8.76
CA PHE A 116 4.52 -0.80 7.64
C PHE A 116 3.81 0.56 7.62
N ALA A 117 2.54 0.60 7.99
CA ALA A 117 1.71 1.79 7.93
C ALA A 117 2.00 2.77 9.06
N THR A 118 2.45 2.27 10.22
CA THR A 118 2.64 3.06 11.42
C THR A 118 4.09 3.55 11.54
N LEU A 119 4.24 4.70 12.19
CA LEU A 119 5.53 5.24 12.62
C LEU A 119 6.00 4.65 13.94
N ASN A 120 5.20 3.80 14.58
CA ASN A 120 5.48 3.30 15.91
C ASN A 120 6.42 2.08 15.84
N PRO A 121 7.69 2.22 16.26
CA PRO A 121 8.66 1.11 16.20
C PRO A 121 8.30 -0.05 17.14
N MET A 122 7.36 0.14 18.08
CA MET A 122 6.88 -0.92 18.97
C MET A 122 5.82 -1.81 18.30
N PHE A 123 5.14 -1.33 17.25
CA PHE A 123 4.12 -2.09 16.54
C PHE A 123 4.74 -2.94 15.44
N THR A 124 5.51 -3.95 15.85
CA THR A 124 6.09 -4.95 14.95
C THR A 124 5.21 -6.19 14.88
N VAL A 125 5.35 -6.98 13.82
CA VAL A 125 4.68 -8.30 13.70
C VAL A 125 4.94 -9.17 14.93
N THR A 126 6.18 -9.18 15.43
CA THR A 126 6.54 -9.94 16.63
C THR A 126 5.80 -9.44 17.86
N TRP A 127 5.74 -8.12 18.06
CA TRP A 127 5.05 -7.55 19.22
C TRP A 127 3.56 -7.90 19.23
N PHE A 128 2.88 -7.86 18.08
CA PHE A 128 1.47 -8.24 18.01
C PHE A 128 1.24 -9.72 18.32
N LYS A 129 2.10 -10.62 17.81
CA LYS A 129 2.06 -12.06 18.13
C LYS A 129 2.21 -12.31 19.63
N ASP A 130 3.03 -11.51 20.31
CA ASP A 130 3.27 -11.61 21.75
C ASP A 130 2.16 -10.94 22.60
N ASN A 131 1.27 -10.13 22.00
CA ASN A 131 0.26 -9.31 22.71
C ASN A 131 -1.12 -9.32 22.01
N PRO A 132 -1.72 -10.50 21.74
CA PRO A 132 -2.97 -10.61 20.96
C PRO A 132 -4.20 -10.02 21.67
N ASP A 133 -4.13 -9.80 22.99
CA ASP A 133 -5.23 -9.26 23.82
C ASP A 133 -5.25 -7.71 23.86
N LYS A 134 -4.20 -7.05 23.39
CA LYS A 134 -4.05 -5.59 23.52
C LYS A 134 -4.85 -4.81 22.49
N PHE A 135 -5.01 -5.36 21.29
CA PHE A 135 -5.73 -4.74 20.19
C PHE A 135 -6.42 -5.81 19.37
N ALA A 136 -7.68 -5.58 19.01
CA ALA A 136 -8.33 -6.37 17.97
C ALA A 136 -7.66 -6.04 16.64
N LEU A 137 -6.93 -7.01 16.07
CA LEU A 137 -6.21 -6.85 14.79
C LEU A 137 -7.15 -6.32 13.70
N GLU A 138 -8.36 -6.88 13.62
CA GLU A 138 -9.37 -6.51 12.63
C GLU A 138 -9.73 -5.03 12.70
N ASP A 139 -9.91 -4.48 13.91
CA ASP A 139 -10.24 -3.07 14.10
C ASP A 139 -9.09 -2.16 13.67
N LEU A 140 -7.86 -2.50 14.05
CA LEU A 140 -6.68 -1.71 13.70
C LEU A 140 -6.42 -1.75 12.19
N LEU A 141 -6.52 -2.93 11.59
CA LEU A 141 -6.35 -3.14 10.17
C LEU A 141 -7.41 -2.38 9.36
N ASN A 142 -8.68 -2.48 9.77
CA ASN A 142 -9.78 -1.80 9.09
C ASN A 142 -9.58 -0.29 9.09
N ASN A 143 -9.19 0.30 10.22
CA ASN A 143 -8.94 1.74 10.31
C ASN A 143 -7.78 2.20 9.39
N ILE A 144 -6.67 1.46 9.38
CA ILE A 144 -5.49 1.79 8.56
C ILE A 144 -5.78 1.59 7.07
N VAL A 145 -6.38 0.46 6.69
CA VAL A 145 -6.74 0.16 5.29
C VAL A 145 -7.78 1.16 4.78
N MET A 146 -8.79 1.50 5.59
CA MET A 146 -9.79 2.50 5.25
C MET A 146 -9.17 3.88 5.04
N TYR A 147 -8.22 4.29 5.89
CA TYR A 147 -7.48 5.54 5.70
C TYR A 147 -6.78 5.59 4.34
N TYR A 148 -6.02 4.56 3.98
CA TYR A 148 -5.32 4.53 2.69
C TYR A 148 -6.28 4.45 1.49
N ASN A 149 -7.41 3.74 1.63
CA ASN A 149 -8.44 3.71 0.59
C ASN A 149 -9.08 5.08 0.38
N LEU A 150 -9.41 5.82 1.45
CA LEU A 150 -9.94 7.18 1.36
C LEU A 150 -8.93 8.14 0.71
N GLN A 151 -7.65 8.03 1.04
CA GLN A 151 -6.60 8.82 0.39
C GLN A 151 -6.47 8.47 -1.10
N ALA A 152 -6.53 7.19 -1.46
CA ALA A 152 -6.52 6.75 -2.86
C ALA A 152 -7.71 7.33 -3.64
N ILE A 153 -8.92 7.29 -3.08
CA ILE A 153 -10.13 7.90 -3.67
C ILE A 153 -9.91 9.40 -3.88
N ARG A 154 -9.49 10.13 -2.85
CA ARG A 154 -9.22 11.58 -2.94
C ARG A 154 -8.19 11.92 -4.01
N TRP A 155 -7.10 11.14 -4.11
CA TRP A 155 -6.10 11.33 -5.16
C TRP A 155 -6.65 11.03 -6.55
N THR A 156 -7.49 10.00 -6.71
CA THR A 156 -8.14 9.72 -7.99
C THR A 156 -9.13 10.82 -8.38
N GLU A 157 -9.91 11.35 -7.45
CA GLU A 157 -10.82 12.47 -7.68
C GLU A 157 -10.06 13.75 -8.07
N GLN A 158 -8.96 14.05 -7.38
CA GLN A 158 -8.05 15.15 -7.74
C GLN A 158 -7.41 14.93 -9.12
N ALA A 159 -7.01 13.70 -9.47
CA ALA A 159 -6.46 13.36 -10.77
C ALA A 159 -7.50 13.46 -11.91
N VAL A 160 -8.77 13.11 -11.64
CA VAL A 160 -9.88 13.28 -12.59
C VAL A 160 -10.23 14.76 -12.75
N GLY A 161 -10.30 15.52 -11.65
CA GLY A 161 -10.51 16.96 -11.67
C GLY A 161 -9.40 17.74 -12.39
N THR A 162 -8.15 17.28 -12.31
CA THR A 162 -7.03 17.87 -13.08
C THR A 162 -7.03 17.46 -14.56
N LYS A 163 -7.57 16.28 -14.91
CA LYS A 163 -7.80 15.90 -16.31
C LYS A 163 -8.89 16.73 -16.99
N SER A 164 -9.90 17.23 -16.27
CA SER A 164 -10.96 18.05 -16.87
C SER A 164 -10.50 19.44 -17.33
N PHE A 165 -9.31 19.90 -16.90
CA PHE A 165 -8.68 21.11 -17.42
C PHE A 165 -7.84 20.88 -18.69
N ARG A 166 -7.59 19.61 -19.07
CA ARG A 166 -6.82 19.25 -20.29
C ARG A 166 -7.70 18.89 -21.49
N THR A 167 -9.04 18.94 -21.37
CA THR A 167 -9.93 18.89 -22.54
C THR A 167 -9.86 20.21 -23.30
N LYS A 168 -9.24 20.17 -24.49
CA LYS A 168 -9.17 21.29 -25.44
C LYS A 168 -10.57 21.88 -25.68
N PRO A 169 -10.72 23.21 -25.79
CA PRO A 169 -11.95 23.81 -26.31
C PRO A 169 -12.05 23.45 -27.79
N GLY A 170 -12.95 22.53 -28.15
CA GLY A 170 -13.17 22.16 -29.55
C GLY A 170 -13.71 20.75 -29.85
N GLY A 171 -14.35 20.08 -28.90
CA GLY A 171 -15.00 18.78 -29.16
C GLY A 171 -16.42 18.96 -29.69
N THR A 172 -16.62 18.57 -30.96
CA THR A 172 -17.83 18.64 -31.78
C THR A 172 -19.14 18.30 -31.03
N LYS A 173 -20.15 19.18 -31.12
CA LYS A 173 -21.53 18.85 -30.78
C LYS A 173 -22.06 17.85 -31.80
N LEU A 174 -22.35 16.63 -31.36
CA LEU A 174 -23.15 15.68 -32.14
C LEU A 174 -24.57 16.25 -32.28
N ARG A 175 -25.05 16.33 -33.53
CA ARG A 175 -26.47 16.51 -33.87
C ARG A 175 -27.15 15.16 -33.86
#